data_AF-A0A7T0EQ99-F1
#
_entry.id   AF-A0A7T0EQ99-F1
#
_cell.length_a   1.000
_cell.length_b   1.000
_cell.length_c   1.000
_cell.angle_alpha   90.00
_cell.angle_beta   90.00
_cell.angle_gamma   90.00
#
_symmetry.space_group_name_H-M   'P 1'
#
loop_
_entity.id
_entity.type
_entity.pdbx_description
1 polymer ?
#
loop_
_entity_poly.entity_id
_entity_poly.type
_entity_poly.pdbx_seq_one_letter_code
_entity_poly.pdbx_strand_id
1 'polypeptide(L)'
;MQNPNELIDPLGLAGCSKYLKGWGRGKAGFEKFWNNSTQKQFMNAWSNPKFKENIMDRLRKAGGSKGGGFHEWLPVSQADKFKQMGVSFNDYMKWRTPTGQVKFLDDLGVMGTHTLPHSGGVTTQSSLAHSELIKIAGKATDINSYLNAVRKWSSKRLPFDLPF
;
A
#
# COMPACT_ATOMS: atom_id res chain seq x y z
N MET A 1 6.62 2.94 -27.37
CA MET A 1 7.83 2.10 -27.24
C MET A 1 7.38 0.69 -26.91
N GLN A 2 7.28 -0.15 -27.94
CA GLN A 2 6.95 -1.58 -27.86
C GLN A 2 8.22 -2.40 -27.59
N ASN A 3 8.08 -3.52 -26.89
CA ASN A 3 9.14 -4.50 -26.71
C ASN A 3 9.19 -5.41 -27.97
N PRO A 4 10.36 -5.87 -28.46
CA PRO A 4 10.49 -6.50 -29.80
C PRO A 4 9.78 -7.83 -30.04
N ASN A 5 8.99 -8.36 -29.10
CA ASN A 5 8.47 -9.74 -29.16
C ASN A 5 6.93 -9.87 -29.02
N GLU A 6 6.15 -8.80 -29.10
CA GLU A 6 4.66 -8.80 -29.06
C GLU A 6 3.99 -9.65 -27.94
N LEU A 7 4.75 -10.07 -26.92
CA LEU A 7 4.21 -10.75 -25.75
C LEU A 7 3.47 -9.71 -24.91
N ILE A 8 2.14 -9.87 -24.83
CA ILE A 8 1.32 -9.23 -23.81
C ILE A 8 2.05 -9.44 -22.48
N ASP A 9 2.30 -8.35 -21.75
CA ASP A 9 2.92 -8.35 -20.42
C ASP A 9 1.81 -8.25 -19.37
N PRO A 10 1.13 -9.39 -19.04
CA PRO A 10 -0.04 -9.39 -18.16
C PRO A 10 0.29 -8.98 -16.71
N LEU A 11 1.57 -8.71 -16.40
CA LEU A 11 2.07 -8.40 -15.06
C LEU A 11 2.77 -7.03 -14.96
N GLY A 12 2.87 -6.27 -16.06
CA GLY A 12 3.53 -4.95 -16.10
C GLY A 12 5.04 -4.97 -15.80
N LEU A 13 5.73 -6.08 -16.07
CA LEU A 13 7.14 -6.30 -15.78
C LEU A 13 8.11 -5.83 -16.88
N ALA A 14 7.66 -5.62 -18.12
CA ALA A 14 8.50 -5.20 -19.24
C ALA A 14 9.02 -3.76 -19.06
N GLY A 15 8.31 -2.91 -18.31
CA GLY A 15 8.79 -1.59 -17.90
C GLY A 15 9.69 -1.58 -16.66
N CYS A 16 9.74 -2.70 -15.90
CA CYS A 16 10.32 -2.75 -14.55
C CYS A 16 11.74 -3.32 -14.48
N SER A 17 12.36 -3.66 -15.62
CA SER A 17 13.57 -4.48 -15.64
C SER A 17 14.83 -3.78 -15.13
N LYS A 18 14.93 -2.44 -15.15
CA LYS A 18 16.18 -1.75 -14.75
C LYS A 18 16.38 -1.54 -13.26
N TYR A 19 15.35 -1.16 -12.49
CA TYR A 19 15.50 -0.92 -11.03
C TYR A 19 15.27 -2.19 -10.20
N LEU A 20 14.59 -3.20 -10.74
CA LEU A 20 14.51 -4.55 -10.14
C LEU A 20 15.67 -5.46 -10.59
N LYS A 21 16.54 -5.01 -11.50
CA LYS A 21 17.71 -5.77 -11.96
C LYS A 21 18.59 -6.10 -10.75
N GLY A 22 18.76 -7.39 -10.46
CA GLY A 22 19.54 -7.87 -9.32
C GLY A 22 18.73 -8.20 -8.05
N TRP A 23 17.45 -7.81 -7.97
CA TRP A 23 16.61 -8.15 -6.81
C TRP A 23 15.83 -9.47 -6.99
N GLY A 24 15.63 -9.91 -8.23
CA GLY A 24 14.88 -11.11 -8.59
C GLY A 24 13.56 -10.81 -9.29
N ARG A 25 12.69 -11.81 -9.43
CA ARG A 25 11.38 -11.70 -10.11
C ARG A 25 10.22 -11.89 -9.14
N GLY A 26 9.05 -11.37 -9.50
CA GLY A 26 7.80 -11.58 -8.77
C GLY A 26 7.81 -11.03 -7.33
N LYS A 27 6.96 -11.60 -6.47
CA LYS A 27 6.83 -11.21 -5.06
C LYS A 27 8.18 -11.27 -4.32
N ALA A 28 8.91 -12.39 -4.46
CA ALA A 28 10.19 -12.58 -3.77
C ALA A 28 11.24 -11.53 -4.19
N GLY A 29 11.27 -11.15 -5.47
CA GLY A 29 12.15 -10.09 -5.95
C GLY A 29 11.78 -8.72 -5.40
N PHE A 30 10.49 -8.41 -5.35
CA PHE A 30 10.00 -7.16 -4.76
C PHE A 30 10.28 -7.09 -3.25
N GLU A 31 10.06 -8.18 -2.53
CA GLU A 31 10.34 -8.27 -1.09
C GLU A 31 11.83 -8.02 -0.80
N LYS A 32 12.74 -8.63 -1.58
CA LYS A 32 14.18 -8.36 -1.48
C LYS A 32 14.49 -6.89 -1.75
N PHE A 33 13.92 -6.30 -2.81
CA PHE A 33 14.08 -4.87 -3.10
C PHE A 33 13.58 -4.02 -1.93
N TRP A 34 12.38 -4.27 -1.41
CA TRP A 34 11.78 -3.49 -0.34
C TRP A 34 12.60 -3.58 0.95
N ASN A 35 12.98 -4.78 1.38
CA ASN A 35 13.69 -4.97 2.64
C ASN A 35 15.14 -4.49 2.57
N ASN A 36 15.83 -4.73 1.45
CA ASN A 36 17.29 -4.61 1.39
C ASN A 36 17.80 -3.41 0.59
N SER A 37 16.95 -2.72 -0.18
CA SER A 37 17.38 -1.46 -0.84
C SER A 37 17.72 -0.40 0.18
N THR A 38 18.76 0.38 -0.10
CA THR A 38 19.03 1.64 0.63
C THR A 38 17.95 2.67 0.34
N GLN A 39 17.80 3.68 1.21
CA GLN A 39 16.87 4.78 0.98
C GLN A 39 17.11 5.46 -0.38
N LYS A 40 18.38 5.67 -0.76
CA LYS A 40 18.76 6.27 -2.05
C LYS A 40 18.28 5.42 -3.24
N GLN A 41 18.49 4.09 -3.19
CA GLN A 41 18.03 3.19 -4.24
C GLN A 41 16.50 3.17 -4.34
N PHE A 42 15.80 3.16 -3.20
CA PHE A 42 14.35 3.25 -3.19
C PHE A 42 13.86 4.56 -3.80
N MET A 43 14.41 5.71 -3.39
CA MET A 43 14.00 7.02 -3.90
C MET A 43 14.27 7.17 -5.39
N ASN A 44 15.38 6.61 -5.91
CA ASN A 44 15.63 6.59 -7.35
C ASN A 44 14.52 5.83 -8.12
N ALA A 45 13.99 4.74 -7.56
CA ALA A 45 12.87 4.01 -8.15
C ALA A 45 11.54 4.76 -7.95
N TRP A 46 11.30 5.32 -6.76
CA TRP A 46 10.09 6.05 -6.39
C TRP A 46 9.90 7.36 -7.17
N SER A 47 10.98 8.05 -7.53
CA SER A 47 10.95 9.26 -8.34
C SER A 47 10.61 8.99 -9.82
N ASN A 48 10.62 7.73 -10.26
CA ASN A 48 10.17 7.36 -11.60
C ASN A 48 8.66 7.03 -11.57
N PRO A 49 7.78 7.76 -12.29
CA PRO A 49 6.34 7.57 -12.20
C PRO A 49 5.85 6.14 -12.46
N LYS A 50 6.38 5.47 -13.49
CA LYS A 50 5.99 4.09 -13.83
C LYS A 50 6.38 3.09 -12.74
N PHE A 51 7.55 3.27 -12.13
CA PHE A 51 7.98 2.41 -11.03
C PHE A 51 7.30 2.74 -9.71
N LYS A 52 7.00 4.00 -9.45
CA LYS A 52 6.16 4.41 -8.32
C LYS A 52 4.83 3.67 -8.34
N GLU A 53 4.15 3.69 -9.49
CA GLU A 53 2.91 2.93 -9.70
C GLU A 53 3.12 1.44 -9.46
N ASN A 54 4.21 0.85 -9.96
CA ASN A 54 4.52 -0.55 -9.73
C ASN A 54 4.74 -0.88 -8.24
N ILE A 55 5.50 -0.05 -7.52
CA ILE A 55 5.72 -0.21 -6.07
C ILE A 55 4.39 -0.17 -5.33
N MET A 56 3.54 0.82 -5.64
CA MET A 56 2.21 0.96 -5.05
C MET A 56 1.33 -0.27 -5.36
N ASP A 57 1.34 -0.76 -6.59
CA ASP A 57 0.56 -1.93 -6.99
C ASP A 57 1.04 -3.22 -6.31
N ARG A 58 2.35 -3.38 -6.13
CA ARG A 58 2.94 -4.52 -5.43
C ARG A 58 2.58 -4.55 -3.95
N LEU A 59 2.54 -3.39 -3.29
CA LEU A 59 2.10 -3.24 -1.91
C LEU A 59 0.59 -3.48 -1.75
N ARG A 60 -0.23 -3.14 -2.76
CA ARG A 60 -1.68 -3.46 -2.76
C ARG A 60 -1.97 -4.94 -2.98
N LYS A 61 -1.44 -5.51 -4.06
CA LYS A 61 -1.84 -6.84 -4.57
C LYS A 61 -1.07 -8.02 -3.98
N ALA A 62 -0.34 -7.82 -2.88
CA ALA A 62 0.55 -8.83 -2.29
C ALA A 62 1.52 -9.44 -3.31
N GLY A 63 2.00 -8.65 -4.29
CA GLY A 63 2.88 -9.14 -5.34
C GLY A 63 2.28 -10.15 -6.34
N GLY A 64 0.97 -10.41 -6.34
CA GLY A 64 0.31 -11.23 -7.38
C GLY A 64 -0.81 -12.19 -6.94
N SER A 65 -1.55 -11.93 -5.86
CA SER A 65 -2.54 -12.91 -5.37
C SER A 65 -3.94 -12.75 -5.99
N LYS A 66 -4.49 -13.88 -6.47
CA LYS A 66 -5.83 -14.06 -7.07
C LYS A 66 -6.99 -14.13 -6.03
N GLY A 67 -6.79 -13.64 -4.81
CA GLY A 67 -7.82 -13.59 -3.76
C GLY A 67 -8.33 -12.16 -3.57
N GLY A 68 -9.54 -11.99 -3.06
CA GLY A 68 -10.19 -10.68 -2.86
C GLY A 68 -9.30 -9.60 -2.20
N GLY A 69 -9.68 -8.34 -2.36
CA GLY A 69 -8.86 -7.19 -1.99
C GLY A 69 -8.51 -7.12 -0.49
N PHE A 70 -7.38 -6.48 -0.20
CA PHE A 70 -7.00 -6.04 1.15
C PHE A 70 -6.99 -4.52 1.19
N HIS A 71 -7.34 -3.94 2.33
CA HIS A 71 -7.13 -2.54 2.64
C HIS A 71 -5.80 -2.40 3.37
N GLU A 72 -4.94 -1.54 2.85
CA GLU A 72 -3.67 -1.19 3.47
C GLU A 72 -3.85 -0.08 4.53
N TRP A 73 -3.51 -0.38 5.79
CA TRP A 73 -3.50 0.63 6.86
C TRP A 73 -2.29 1.57 6.80
N LEU A 74 -1.27 1.20 6.02
CA LEU A 74 -0.16 2.06 5.63
C LEU A 74 -0.46 2.53 4.20
N PRO A 75 -0.79 3.80 3.95
CA PRO A 75 -1.11 4.27 2.61
C PRO A 75 0.04 4.03 1.64
N VAL A 76 -0.21 3.28 0.58
CA VAL A 76 0.83 2.98 -0.43
C VAL A 76 1.35 4.23 -1.14
N SER A 77 0.57 5.33 -1.14
CA SER A 77 1.01 6.64 -1.63
C SER A 77 2.09 7.29 -0.77
N GLN A 78 2.35 6.76 0.42
CA GLN A 78 3.38 7.20 1.38
C GLN A 78 4.46 6.13 1.59
N ALA A 79 4.65 5.23 0.62
CA ALA A 79 5.60 4.12 0.71
C ALA A 79 7.05 4.57 0.96
N ASP A 80 7.44 5.75 0.46
CA ASP A 80 8.72 6.39 0.75
C ASP A 80 8.96 6.64 2.24
N LYS A 81 7.93 7.12 2.94
CA LYS A 81 7.99 7.33 4.38
C LYS A 81 8.11 6.02 5.13
N PHE A 82 7.29 5.03 4.79
CA PHE A 82 7.33 3.72 5.46
C PHE A 82 8.64 2.97 5.20
N LYS A 83 9.23 3.16 4.02
CA LYS A 83 10.58 2.68 3.73
C LYS A 83 11.61 3.38 4.61
N GLN A 84 11.53 4.71 4.76
CA GLN A 84 12.40 5.48 5.65
C GLN A 84 12.27 5.06 7.11
N MET A 85 11.05 4.74 7.55
CA MET A 85 10.75 4.24 8.91
C MET A 85 11.17 2.78 9.13
N GLY A 86 11.74 2.11 8.12
CA GLY A 86 12.26 0.75 8.24
C GLY A 86 11.19 -0.35 8.30
N VAL A 87 9.97 -0.09 7.82
CA VAL A 87 8.90 -1.09 7.79
C VAL A 87 9.30 -2.24 6.86
N SER A 88 9.25 -3.48 7.35
CA SER A 88 9.52 -4.65 6.51
C SER A 88 8.35 -4.92 5.57
N PHE A 89 8.60 -5.58 4.43
CA PHE A 89 7.54 -5.98 3.51
C PHE A 89 6.53 -6.91 4.20
N ASN A 90 7.03 -7.80 5.07
CA ASN A 90 6.20 -8.72 5.83
C ASN A 90 5.25 -7.99 6.78
N ASP A 91 5.75 -7.01 7.53
CA ASP A 91 4.91 -6.22 8.44
C ASP A 91 3.89 -5.39 7.66
N TYR A 92 4.31 -4.76 6.56
CA TYR A 92 3.40 -4.05 5.66
C TYR A 92 2.28 -4.96 5.18
N MET A 93 2.57 -6.21 4.82
CA MET A 93 1.58 -7.15 4.33
C MET A 93 0.67 -7.69 5.44
N LYS A 94 1.20 -7.89 6.65
CA LYS A 94 0.47 -8.35 7.84
C LYS A 94 -0.49 -7.30 8.37
N TRP A 95 -0.13 -6.02 8.26
CA TRP A 95 -0.93 -4.90 8.76
C TRP A 95 -2.01 -4.46 7.76
N ARG A 96 -2.73 -5.42 7.19
CA ARG A 96 -3.81 -5.19 6.24
C ARG A 96 -5.04 -5.98 6.65
N THR A 97 -6.20 -5.51 6.26
CA THR A 97 -7.48 -6.17 6.55
C THR A 97 -8.20 -6.50 5.25
N PRO A 98 -8.81 -7.69 5.08
CA PRO A 98 -9.62 -7.99 3.89
C PRO A 98 -10.68 -6.90 3.65
N THR A 99 -10.80 -6.37 2.43
CA THR A 99 -11.70 -5.23 2.15
C THR A 99 -13.15 -5.53 2.48
N GLY A 100 -13.59 -6.78 2.35
CA GLY A 100 -14.95 -7.22 2.73
C GLY A 100 -15.23 -7.13 4.23
N GLN A 101 -14.20 -7.03 5.08
CA GLN A 101 -14.33 -6.86 6.53
C GLN A 101 -14.15 -5.39 6.96
N VAL A 102 -13.82 -4.48 6.04
CA VAL A 102 -13.50 -3.09 6.35
C VAL A 102 -14.73 -2.20 6.23
N LYS A 103 -15.04 -1.53 7.34
CA LYS A 103 -16.04 -0.48 7.45
C LYS A 103 -15.43 0.75 8.12
N PHE A 104 -15.88 1.93 7.73
CA PHE A 104 -15.40 3.22 8.21
C PHE A 104 -16.57 4.04 8.74
N LEU A 105 -16.36 4.74 9.85
CA LEU A 105 -17.28 5.74 10.38
C LEU A 105 -16.77 7.13 10.00
N ASP A 106 -17.66 8.02 9.58
CA ASP A 106 -17.35 9.45 9.50
C ASP A 106 -17.49 10.16 10.86
N ASP A 107 -17.37 11.49 10.87
CA ASP A 107 -17.46 12.33 12.06
C ASP A 107 -18.84 12.29 12.73
N LEU A 108 -19.88 11.90 11.99
CA LEU A 108 -21.25 11.78 12.49
C LEU A 108 -21.59 10.35 12.89
N GLY A 109 -20.64 9.42 12.79
CA GLY A 109 -20.84 8.00 13.07
C GLY A 109 -21.60 7.26 11.95
N VAL A 110 -21.72 7.85 10.75
CA VAL A 110 -22.34 7.15 9.61
C VAL A 110 -21.34 6.15 9.04
N MET A 111 -21.79 4.91 8.90
CA MET A 111 -20.97 3.79 8.47
C MET A 111 -20.95 3.65 6.95
N GLY A 112 -19.75 3.65 6.36
CA GLY A 112 -19.49 3.32 4.96
C GLY A 112 -18.61 2.08 4.82
N THR A 113 -18.72 1.40 3.68
CA THR A 113 -17.86 0.27 3.31
C THR A 113 -16.58 0.73 2.62
N HIS A 114 -15.61 -0.17 2.47
CA HIS A 114 -14.39 0.13 1.71
C HIS A 114 -14.66 0.50 0.23
N THR A 115 -15.48 -0.30 -0.45
CA THR A 115 -15.95 -0.05 -1.82
C THR A 115 -17.48 0.02 -1.86
N LEU A 116 -18.01 0.77 -2.81
CA LEU A 116 -19.42 0.76 -3.15
C LEU A 116 -19.81 -0.60 -3.74
N PRO A 117 -20.92 -1.21 -3.30
CA PRO A 117 -21.46 -2.39 -3.94
C PRO A 117 -21.70 -2.13 -5.44
N HIS A 118 -21.34 -3.10 -6.28
CA HIS A 118 -21.65 -3.13 -7.72
C HIS A 118 -21.06 -2.02 -8.62
N SER A 119 -20.31 -1.04 -8.10
CA SER A 119 -19.71 0.04 -8.92
C SER A 119 -18.19 0.09 -8.88
N GLY A 120 -17.54 -0.65 -7.98
CA GLY A 120 -16.08 -0.62 -7.81
C GLY A 120 -15.50 0.72 -7.31
N GLY A 121 -16.36 1.72 -7.07
CA GLY A 121 -15.98 3.01 -6.48
C GLY A 121 -15.72 2.90 -4.97
N VAL A 122 -15.24 3.98 -4.35
CA VAL A 122 -15.04 4.09 -2.90
C VAL A 122 -16.15 4.94 -2.27
N THR A 123 -16.49 4.66 -1.02
CA THR A 123 -17.43 5.50 -0.25
C THR A 123 -16.76 6.80 0.20
N THR A 124 -17.56 7.81 0.57
CA THR A 124 -17.04 9.05 1.16
C THR A 124 -16.30 8.77 2.48
N GLN A 125 -16.78 7.83 3.29
CA GLN A 125 -16.10 7.40 4.52
C GLN A 125 -14.74 6.75 4.23
N SER A 126 -14.66 5.91 3.18
CA SER A 126 -13.41 5.34 2.71
C SER A 126 -12.44 6.42 2.22
N SER A 127 -12.91 7.39 1.43
CA SER A 127 -12.08 8.52 0.99
C SER A 127 -11.58 9.38 2.16
N LEU A 128 -12.43 9.65 3.15
CA LEU A 128 -12.07 10.36 4.38
C LEU A 128 -10.98 9.61 5.14
N ALA A 129 -11.17 8.31 5.38
CA ALA A 129 -10.20 7.47 6.08
C ALA A 129 -8.82 7.49 5.40
N HIS A 130 -8.77 7.35 4.08
CA HIS A 130 -7.52 7.46 3.33
C HIS A 130 -6.84 8.82 3.52
N SER A 131 -7.59 9.92 3.45
CA SER A 131 -7.06 11.28 3.66
C SER A 131 -6.44 11.44 5.06
N GLU A 132 -7.12 10.90 6.08
CA GLU A 132 -6.67 10.99 7.47
C GLU A 132 -5.42 10.14 7.73
N LEU A 133 -5.38 8.90 7.22
CA LEU A 133 -4.20 8.03 7.30
C LEU A 133 -2.98 8.68 6.62
N ILE A 134 -3.17 9.32 5.46
CA ILE A 134 -2.10 10.09 4.78
C ILE A 134 -1.63 11.25 5.67
N LYS A 135 -2.53 11.99 6.33
CA LYS A 135 -2.16 13.06 7.26
C LYS A 135 -1.40 12.54 8.48
N ILE A 136 -1.77 11.37 9.01
CA ILE A 136 -1.07 10.72 10.12
C ILE A 136 0.34 10.32 9.69
N ALA A 137 0.50 9.67 8.53
CA ALA A 137 1.81 9.37 7.95
C ALA A 137 2.62 10.66 7.65
N GLY A 138 1.91 11.74 7.33
CA GLY A 138 2.41 13.10 7.21
C GLY A 138 3.24 13.56 8.40
N LYS A 139 2.76 13.25 9.61
CA LYS A 139 3.26 13.78 10.89
C LYS A 139 4.13 12.79 11.68
N ALA A 140 4.05 11.50 11.37
CA ALA A 140 4.79 10.47 12.08
C ALA A 140 6.31 10.60 11.86
N THR A 141 7.08 10.44 12.94
CA THR A 141 8.55 10.48 12.94
C THR A 141 9.18 9.10 12.78
N ASP A 142 8.46 8.07 13.24
CA ASP A 142 8.84 6.67 13.19
C ASP A 142 7.59 5.77 13.12
N ILE A 143 7.79 4.48 12.88
CA ILE A 143 6.67 3.54 12.73
C ILE A 143 5.81 3.44 14.00
N ASN A 144 6.39 3.49 15.20
CA ASN A 144 5.61 3.37 16.44
C ASN A 144 4.70 4.58 16.65
N SER A 145 5.20 5.79 16.36
CA SER A 145 4.41 7.03 16.38
C SER A 145 3.23 6.95 15.39
N TYR A 146 3.46 6.38 14.20
CA TYR A 146 2.41 6.14 13.21
C TYR A 146 1.37 5.16 13.73
N LEU A 147 1.77 3.95 14.14
CA LEU A 147 0.85 2.91 14.61
C LEU A 147 0.04 3.36 15.83
N ASN A 148 0.65 4.05 16.79
CA ASN A 148 -0.06 4.59 17.95
C ASN A 148 -1.11 5.64 17.54
N ALA A 149 -0.77 6.53 16.61
CA ALA A 149 -1.72 7.51 16.08
C ALA A 149 -2.86 6.84 15.31
N VAL A 150 -2.56 5.79 14.53
CA VAL A 150 -3.58 5.01 13.81
C VAL A 150 -4.48 4.24 14.78
N ARG A 151 -3.98 3.65 15.87
CA ARG A 151 -4.82 3.01 16.91
C ARG A 151 -5.75 4.01 17.60
N LYS A 152 -5.24 5.21 17.91
CA LYS A 152 -6.07 6.28 18.48
C LYS A 152 -7.14 6.72 17.48
N TRP A 153 -6.76 6.89 16.21
CA TRP A 153 -7.68 7.22 15.13
C TRP A 153 -8.75 6.13 14.93
N SER A 154 -8.35 4.86 14.93
CA SER A 154 -9.26 3.72 14.68
C SER A 154 -10.32 3.59 15.75
N SER A 155 -10.01 3.89 17.01
CA SER A 155 -11.00 3.88 18.12
C SER A 155 -12.23 4.77 17.87
N LYS A 156 -12.12 5.73 16.94
CA LYS A 156 -13.21 6.64 16.54
C LYS A 156 -13.80 6.33 15.17
N ARG A 157 -13.08 5.54 14.37
CA ARG A 157 -13.31 5.42 12.92
C ARG A 157 -13.65 4.02 12.47
N LEU A 158 -13.29 3.00 13.25
CA LEU A 158 -13.46 1.60 12.90
C LEU A 158 -14.30 0.89 13.97
N PRO A 159 -15.21 0.00 13.55
CA PRO A 159 -15.95 -0.86 14.47
C PRO A 159 -15.20 -2.17 14.80
N PHE A 160 -13.88 -2.21 14.62
CA PHE A 160 -13.04 -3.39 14.82
C PHE A 160 -11.59 -3.00 15.15
N ASP A 161 -10.84 -3.94 15.70
CA ASP A 161 -9.44 -3.75 16.06
C ASP A 161 -8.49 -3.98 14.88
N LEU A 162 -7.42 -3.19 14.86
CA LEU A 162 -6.39 -3.29 13.84
C LEU A 162 -5.43 -4.46 14.11
N PRO A 163 -4.81 -5.04 13.07
CA PRO A 163 -3.91 -6.19 13.19
C PRO A 163 -2.51 -5.83 13.75
N PHE A 164 -2.40 -4.74 14.52
CA PHE A 164 -1.16 -4.28 15.15
C PHE A 164 -1.44 -3.59 16.47
#